data_AF-A0A6C0J6D2-F1
#
_entry.id   AF-A0A6C0J6D2-F1
#
_cell.length_a   1.000
_cell.length_b   1.000
_cell.length_c   1.000
_cell.angle_alpha   90.00
_cell.angle_beta   90.00
_cell.angle_gamma   90.00
#
_symmetry.space_group_name_H-M   'P 1'
#
loop_
_entity.id
_entity.type
_entity.pdbx_description
1 polymer ?
#
loop_
_entity_poly.entity_id
_entity_poly.type
_entity_poly.pdbx_seq_one_letter_code
_entity_poly.pdbx_strand_id
1 'polypeptide(L)'
;MQSYLLILLIVAVVFMVIGYINQIKTCPPPVVEYRYIPRTFKEEQENPAKISEIFNNMFEEPSAWIGGFKFNGGDKSKKIV
;
A
#
# COMPACT_ATOMS: atom_id res chain seq x y z
N MET A 1 -46.87 0.70 36.26
CA MET A 1 -46.62 1.37 34.97
C MET A 1 -45.33 2.18 34.96
N GLN A 2 -45.05 3.02 35.98
CA GLN A 2 -43.83 3.86 36.02
C GLN A 2 -42.51 3.09 36.21
N SER A 3 -42.53 1.90 36.84
CA SER A 3 -41.33 1.08 37.08
C SER A 3 -40.73 0.45 35.82
N TYR A 4 -41.53 0.16 34.80
CA TYR A 4 -41.06 -0.44 33.55
C TYR A 4 -40.12 0.48 32.77
N LEU A 5 -40.36 1.78 32.83
CA LEU A 5 -39.49 2.80 32.22
C LEU A 5 -38.09 2.80 32.86
N LEU A 6 -38.01 2.67 34.19
CA LEU A 6 -36.73 2.60 34.89
C LEU A 6 -35.96 1.33 34.53
N ILE A 7 -36.65 0.18 34.43
CA ILE A 7 -36.03 -1.09 34.05
C ILE A 7 -35.49 -1.01 32.63
N LEU A 8 -36.24 -0.44 31.69
CA LEU A 8 -35.82 -0.29 30.30
C LEU A 8 -34.61 0.65 30.17
N LEU A 9 -34.58 1.74 30.94
CA LEU A 9 -33.44 2.65 30.99
C LEU A 9 -32.17 1.94 31.47
N ILE A 10 -32.26 1.17 32.56
CA ILE A 10 -31.12 0.42 33.11
C ILE A 10 -30.60 -0.59 32.09
N VAL A 11 -31.49 -1.31 31.42
CA VAL A 11 -31.13 -2.29 30.38
C VAL A 11 -30.41 -1.60 29.21
N ALA A 12 -30.91 -0.45 28.75
CA ALA A 12 -30.27 0.31 27.68
C ALA A 12 -28.85 0.78 28.04
N VAL A 13 -28.65 1.27 29.26
CA VAL A 13 -27.33 1.70 29.76
C VAL A 13 -26.36 0.51 29.82
N VAL A 14 -26.82 -0.65 30.30
CA VAL A 14 -25.99 -1.87 30.36
C VAL A 14 -25.55 -2.30 28.95
N PHE A 15 -26.46 -2.33 27.98
CA PHE A 15 -26.11 -2.66 26.59
C PHE A 15 -25.13 -1.64 25.97
N MET A 16 -25.29 -0.36 26.27
CA MET A 16 -24.38 0.69 25.81
C MET A 16 -22.96 0.48 26.35
N VAL A 17 -22.82 0.19 27.64
CA VAL A 17 -21.52 -0.07 28.28
C VAL A 17 -20.84 -1.30 27.71
N ILE A 18 -21.59 -2.39 27.48
CA ILE A 18 -21.05 -3.61 26.85
C ILE A 18 -20.54 -3.33 25.43
N GLY A 19 -21.33 -2.59 24.64
CA GLY A 19 -20.94 -2.19 23.28
C GLY A 19 -19.67 -1.35 23.25
N TYR A 20 -19.57 -0.38 24.16
CA TYR A 20 -18.39 0.48 24.30
C TYR A 20 -17.12 -0.31 24.64
N ILE A 21 -17.21 -1.22 25.60
CA ILE A 21 -16.07 -2.08 26.00
C ILE A 21 -15.62 -2.97 24.83
N ASN A 22 -16.56 -3.52 24.06
CA ASN A 22 -16.25 -4.38 22.92
C ASN A 22 -15.60 -3.61 21.76
N GLN A 23 -16.00 -2.36 21.56
CA GLN A 23 -15.39 -1.49 20.55
C GLN A 23 -13.92 -1.20 20.88
N ILE A 24 -13.59 -0.93 22.15
CA ILE A 24 -12.21 -0.66 22.58
C ILE A 24 -11.30 -1.88 22.42
N LYS A 25 -11.84 -3.09 22.59
CA LYS A 25 -11.09 -4.35 22.45
C LYS A 25 -10.72 -4.68 21.01
N THR A 26 -11.33 -4.00 20.03
CA THR A 26 -11.10 -4.28 18.62
C THR A 26 -9.91 -3.44 18.14
N CYS A 27 -8.69 -3.90 18.42
CA CYS A 27 -7.51 -3.31 17.81
C CYS A 27 -7.54 -3.58 16.29
N PRO A 28 -7.44 -2.57 15.41
CA PRO A 28 -7.28 -2.83 13.99
C PRO A 28 -6.00 -3.65 13.78
N PRO A 29 -6.00 -4.60 12.83
CA PRO A 29 -4.80 -5.34 12.50
C PRO A 29 -3.69 -4.36 12.11
N PRO A 30 -2.44 -4.59 12.54
CA PRO A 30 -1.34 -3.70 12.21
C PRO A 30 -1.19 -3.62 10.69
N VAL A 31 -1.42 -2.44 10.12
CA VAL A 31 -1.21 -2.18 8.69
C VAL A 31 0.27 -1.88 8.50
N VAL A 32 0.96 -2.70 7.71
CA VAL A 32 2.34 -2.42 7.31
C VAL A 32 2.32 -1.33 6.25
N GLU A 33 2.63 -0.09 6.64
CA GLU A 33 2.80 1.02 5.73
C GLU A 33 4.23 1.05 5.17
N TYR A 34 4.38 0.74 3.88
CA TYR A 34 5.65 0.96 3.18
C TYR A 34 5.79 2.44 2.83
N ARG A 35 6.75 3.11 3.46
CA ARG A 35 7.08 4.51 3.17
C ARG A 35 8.40 4.60 2.45
N TYR A 36 8.48 5.45 1.44
CA TYR A 36 9.74 5.76 0.77
C TYR A 36 10.62 6.60 1.69
N ILE A 37 11.84 6.13 1.95
CA ILE A 37 12.87 6.88 2.68
C ILE A 37 13.81 7.45 1.61
N PRO A 38 13.91 8.79 1.46
CA PRO A 38 14.85 9.36 0.53
C PRO A 38 16.28 9.04 0.97
N ARG A 39 17.14 8.76 -0.01
CA ARG A 39 18.58 8.58 0.25
C ARG A 39 19.17 9.89 0.74
N THR A 40 20.20 9.80 1.58
CA THR A 40 20.99 10.98 1.92
C THR A 40 21.93 11.35 0.77
N PHE A 41 22.35 12.61 0.71
CA PHE A 41 23.28 13.09 -0.32
C PHE A 41 24.59 12.28 -0.38
N LYS A 42 25.05 11.77 0.77
CA LYS A 42 26.27 10.95 0.85
C LYS A 42 26.04 9.56 0.25
N GLU A 43 24.90 8.94 0.55
CA GLU A 43 24.51 7.63 -0.01
C GLU A 43 24.33 7.68 -1.52
N GLU A 44 23.82 8.79 -2.06
CA GLU A 44 23.70 8.96 -3.52
C GLU A 44 25.06 9.06 -4.22
N GLN A 45 26.09 9.60 -3.56
CA GLN A 45 27.45 9.68 -4.10
C GLN A 45 28.21 8.35 -3.96
N GLU A 46 28.07 7.67 -2.82
CA GLU A 46 28.77 6.40 -2.54
C GLU A 46 28.13 5.22 -3.27
N ASN A 47 26.81 5.24 -3.46
CA ASN A 47 26.06 4.21 -4.17
C ASN A 47 25.12 4.83 -5.22
N PRO A 48 25.67 5.40 -6.30
CA PRO A 48 24.88 5.99 -7.36
C PRO A 48 24.05 4.92 -8.05
N ALA A 49 22.81 5.27 -8.40
CA ALA A 49 21.98 4.37 -9.19
C ALA A 49 22.64 4.13 -10.55
N LYS A 50 22.71 2.87 -11.00
CA LYS A 50 23.29 2.52 -12.30
C LYS A 50 22.43 3.11 -13.42
N ILE A 51 22.90 4.22 -13.98
CA ILE A 51 22.23 4.96 -15.06
C ILE A 51 22.01 4.03 -16.26
N SER A 52 22.98 3.17 -16.56
CA SER A 52 22.86 2.18 -17.63
C SER A 52 21.66 1.26 -17.45
N GLU A 53 21.33 0.83 -16.22
CA GLU A 53 20.21 -0.07 -15.95
C GLU A 53 18.85 0.64 -16.03
N ILE A 54 18.80 1.91 -15.58
CA ILE A 54 17.57 2.72 -15.63
C ILE A 54 17.18 3.07 -17.07
N PHE A 55 18.18 3.40 -17.88
CA PHE A 55 17.96 3.92 -19.23
C PHE A 55 18.21 2.88 -20.33
N ASN A 56 18.61 1.64 -19.99
CA ASN A 56 18.97 0.62 -20.98
C ASN A 56 17.87 0.39 -22.02
N ASN A 57 16.64 0.26 -21.53
CA ASN A 57 15.47 -0.04 -22.36
C ASN A 57 15.20 1.06 -23.40
N MET A 58 15.64 2.30 -23.17
CA MET A 58 15.48 3.38 -24.15
C MET A 58 16.35 3.20 -25.39
N PHE A 59 17.43 2.42 -25.27
CA PHE A 59 18.38 2.16 -26.36
C PHE A 59 18.27 0.73 -26.90
N GLU A 60 17.81 -0.22 -26.08
CA GLU A 60 17.59 -1.61 -26.49
C GLU A 60 16.22 -1.83 -27.14
N GLU A 61 15.17 -1.16 -26.66
CA GLU A 61 13.84 -1.28 -27.24
C GLU A 61 13.68 -0.28 -28.41
N PRO A 62 13.19 -0.74 -29.58
CA PRO A 62 12.92 0.16 -30.69
C PRO A 62 11.79 1.13 -30.30
N SER A 63 12.09 2.42 -30.32
CA SER A 63 11.07 3.44 -30.10
C SER A 63 10.26 3.65 -31.39
N ALA A 64 9.07 4.26 -31.27
CA ALA A 64 8.26 4.61 -32.44
C ALA A 64 9.02 5.45 -33.49
N TRP A 65 10.08 6.13 -33.06
CA TRP A 65 10.92 7.01 -33.89
C TRP A 65 12.24 6.37 -34.33
N ILE A 66 12.84 5.50 -33.51
CA ILE A 66 14.08 4.76 -33.81
C ILE A 66 13.70 3.28 -34.00
N GLY A 67 13.40 2.89 -35.25
CA GLY A 67 13.16 1.49 -35.63
C GLY A 67 11.87 1.23 -36.41
N GLY A 68 10.92 2.17 -36.40
CA GLY A 68 9.61 2.05 -37.08
C GLY A 68 8.71 0.97 -36.46
N PHE A 69 7.39 1.08 -36.67
CA PHE A 69 6.39 0.14 -36.14
C PHE A 69 6.70 -1.31 -36.58
N LYS A 70 7.34 -2.09 -35.70
CA LYS A 70 7.40 -3.55 -35.83
C LYS A 70 6.20 -4.13 -35.10
N PHE A 71 5.12 -4.37 -35.83
CA PHE A 71 4.08 -5.28 -35.37
C PHE A 71 4.68 -6.68 -35.27
N ASN A 72 5.08 -7.10 -34.08
CA ASN A 72 5.29 -8.52 -33.82
C ASN A 72 4.77 -8.85 -32.41
N GLY A 73 3.72 -9.67 -32.39
CA GLY A 73 3.04 -10.09 -31.17
C GLY A 73 3.85 -11.13 -30.40
N GLY A 74 3.79 -11.03 -29.07
CA GLY A 74 4.37 -11.96 -28.10
C GLY A 74 5.90 -11.85 -28.00
N ASP A 75 6.53 -11.85 -26.83
CA ASP A 75 6.21 -12.67 -25.68
C ASP A 75 6.77 -12.05 -24.39
N LYS A 76 6.06 -12.29 -23.29
CA LYS A 76 6.42 -11.86 -21.93
C LYS A 76 7.39 -12.89 -21.36
N SER A 77 8.66 -12.54 -21.14
CA SER A 77 9.44 -13.22 -20.10
C SER A 77 10.60 -12.38 -19.58
N LYS A 78 10.31 -11.64 -18.51
CA LYS A 78 11.32 -11.05 -17.62
C LYS A 78 11.96 -12.21 -16.83
N LYS A 79 13.14 -12.69 -17.23
CA LYS A 79 13.94 -13.59 -16.40
C LYS A 79 14.61 -12.79 -15.28
N ILE A 80 14.22 -13.09 -14.05
CA ILE A 80 14.94 -12.77 -12.83
C ILE A 80 15.95 -13.91 -12.61
N VAL A 81 17.25 -13.62 -12.69
CA VAL A 81 18.34 -14.32 -11.99
C VAL A 81 19.37 -13.28 -11.58
#